data_AF-A0A966J2G8-F1
#
_entry.id   AF-A0A966J2G8-F1
#
_cell.length_a   1.000
_cell.length_b   1.000
_cell.length_c   1.000
_cell.angle_alpha   90.00
_cell.angle_beta   90.00
_cell.angle_gamma   90.00
#
_symmetry.space_group_name_H-M   'P 1'
#
loop_
_entity.id
_entity.type
_entity.pdbx_description
1 polymer ?
#
loop_
_entity_poly.entity_id
_entity_poly.type
_entity_poly.pdbx_seq_one_letter_code
_entity_poly.pdbx_strand_id
1 'polypeptide(L)'
;MNFRLQPNAHGLGARVLGLDLSHPLSATDRLSLIAALGRHGVLCFPEQHLTPRQQRDFAANFGTLEINVAANAQESDIPEMMTLSNIIENGKPIGLSDAGQDWHTDMSYSKMIAFSNVLYGLRIPMRHGEPLGCTEFCDMHAAYRDLSPEWKEKLAGKTALHDFAKFWDKMRSQPGSMRKPLTEAQRAAK
;
A
#
# COMPACT_ATOMS: atom_id res chain seq x y z
N MET A 1 -23.78 -10.76 5.99
CA MET A 1 -22.33 -10.81 5.76
C MET A 1 -22.05 -12.09 5.02
N ASN A 2 -21.47 -12.02 3.82
CA ASN A 2 -21.25 -13.18 2.95
C ASN A 2 -19.81 -13.71 3.00
N PHE A 3 -19.04 -13.37 4.04
CA PHE A 3 -17.65 -13.79 4.18
C PHE A 3 -17.31 -14.16 5.63
N ARG A 4 -16.22 -14.92 5.80
CA ARG A 4 -15.67 -15.31 7.10
C ARG A 4 -14.33 -14.64 7.33
N LEU A 5 -14.16 -14.02 8.49
CA LEU A 5 -12.86 -13.51 8.94
C LEU A 5 -12.09 -14.60 9.69
N GLN A 6 -10.83 -14.76 9.33
CA GLN A 6 -9.87 -15.60 10.03
C GLN A 6 -8.68 -14.73 10.46
N PRO A 7 -8.69 -14.17 11.69
CA PRO A 7 -7.59 -13.36 12.20
C PRO A 7 -6.29 -14.16 12.33
N ASN A 8 -5.16 -13.46 12.20
CA ASN A 8 -3.86 -13.98 12.60
C ASN A 8 -3.81 -14.15 14.14
N ALA A 9 -3.09 -15.17 14.61
CA ALA A 9 -2.86 -15.43 16.03
C ALA A 9 -2.15 -14.26 16.76
N HIS A 10 -1.38 -13.45 16.02
CA HIS A 10 -0.54 -12.38 16.56
C HIS A 10 -1.20 -10.99 16.52
N GLY A 11 -2.50 -10.90 16.23
CA GLY A 11 -3.28 -9.65 16.32
C GLY A 11 -3.27 -8.77 15.07
N LEU A 12 -2.15 -8.68 14.34
CA LEU A 12 -2.06 -7.98 13.05
C LEU A 12 -2.40 -8.93 11.89
N GLY A 13 -3.37 -8.52 11.08
CA GLY A 13 -3.79 -9.23 9.87
C GLY A 13 -4.99 -10.15 10.07
N ALA A 14 -5.84 -10.24 9.05
CA ALA A 14 -6.89 -11.26 8.94
C ALA A 14 -7.09 -11.72 7.49
N ARG A 15 -7.40 -13.00 7.30
CA ARG A 15 -7.85 -13.53 6.00
C ARG A 15 -9.36 -13.37 5.87
N VAL A 16 -9.82 -12.87 4.73
CA VAL A 16 -11.24 -12.75 4.37
C VAL A 16 -11.57 -13.89 3.41
N LEU A 17 -12.38 -14.85 3.85
CA LEU A 17 -12.71 -16.06 3.08
C LEU A 17 -14.14 -16.01 2.55
N GLY A 18 -14.35 -16.53 1.34
CA GLY A 18 -15.68 -16.65 0.73
C GLY A 18 -16.20 -15.37 0.09
N LEU A 19 -15.35 -14.35 -0.09
CA LEU A 19 -15.68 -13.12 -0.79
C LEU A 19 -15.00 -13.08 -2.16
N ASP A 20 -15.77 -12.88 -3.22
CA ASP A 20 -15.26 -12.62 -4.57
C ASP A 20 -15.26 -11.11 -4.83
N LEU A 21 -14.07 -10.52 -4.96
CA LEU A 21 -13.89 -9.08 -5.19
C LEU A 21 -14.16 -8.66 -6.64
N SER A 22 -14.41 -9.62 -7.54
CA SER A 22 -14.79 -9.37 -8.93
C SER A 22 -16.20 -8.78 -9.07
N HIS A 23 -16.99 -8.84 -8.00
CA HIS A 23 -18.37 -8.36 -7.91
C HIS A 23 -18.52 -7.15 -6.96
N PRO A 24 -19.52 -6.28 -7.19
CA PRO A 24 -19.80 -5.17 -6.28
C PRO A 24 -20.13 -5.65 -4.86
N LEU A 25 -19.60 -4.93 -3.86
CA LEU A 25 -19.90 -5.21 -2.46
C LEU A 25 -21.29 -4.70 -2.07
N SER A 26 -21.99 -5.47 -1.23
CA SER A 26 -23.15 -4.94 -0.51
C SER A 26 -22.72 -3.84 0.47
N ALA A 27 -23.62 -2.90 0.79
CA ALA A 27 -23.33 -1.86 1.78
C ALA A 27 -22.94 -2.45 3.14
N THR A 28 -23.55 -3.56 3.53
CA THR A 28 -23.24 -4.27 4.77
C THR A 28 -21.86 -4.90 4.73
N ASP A 29 -21.49 -5.59 3.64
CA ASP A 29 -20.16 -6.20 3.53
C ASP A 29 -19.07 -5.13 3.50
N ARG A 30 -19.28 -4.02 2.79
CA ARG A 30 -18.37 -2.85 2.78
C ARG A 30 -18.09 -2.33 4.19
N LEU A 31 -19.14 -2.04 4.97
CA LEU A 31 -18.98 -1.54 6.34
C LEU A 31 -18.27 -2.57 7.23
N SER A 32 -18.54 -3.85 7.01
CA SER A 32 -17.91 -4.95 7.75
C SER A 32 -16.42 -5.05 7.45
N LEU A 33 -16.00 -4.85 6.19
CA LEU A 33 -14.60 -4.81 5.79
C LEU A 33 -13.87 -3.60 6.35
N ILE A 34 -14.50 -2.41 6.34
CA ILE A 34 -13.91 -1.20 6.95
C ILE A 34 -13.66 -1.42 8.45
N ALA A 35 -14.64 -1.98 9.17
CA ALA A 35 -14.50 -2.30 10.58
C ALA A 35 -13.41 -3.37 10.82
N ALA A 36 -13.34 -4.40 9.97
CA ALA A 36 -12.31 -5.42 10.04
C ALA A 36 -10.91 -4.86 9.77
N LEU A 37 -10.77 -3.97 8.78
CA LEU A 37 -9.51 -3.29 8.48
C LEU A 37 -9.04 -2.45 9.67
N GLY A 38 -9.93 -1.66 10.28
CA GLY A 38 -9.61 -0.88 11.48
C GLY A 38 -9.21 -1.73 12.68
N ARG A 39 -9.75 -2.95 12.81
CA ARG A 39 -9.43 -3.88 13.90
C ARG A 39 -8.13 -4.65 13.67
N HIS A 40 -7.89 -5.09 12.44
CA HIS A 40 -6.82 -6.03 12.12
C HIS A 40 -5.64 -5.39 11.38
N GLY A 41 -5.73 -4.13 10.96
CA GLY A 41 -4.70 -3.38 10.23
C GLY A 41 -4.50 -3.83 8.78
N VAL A 42 -4.54 -5.14 8.50
CA VAL A 42 -4.31 -5.73 7.17
C VAL A 42 -5.36 -6.78 6.89
N LEU A 43 -5.91 -6.79 5.68
CA LEU A 43 -6.84 -7.82 5.21
C LEU A 43 -6.25 -8.54 3.99
N CYS A 44 -6.21 -9.87 4.03
CA CYS A 44 -5.77 -10.72 2.94
C CYS A 44 -6.97 -11.42 2.30
N PHE A 45 -7.13 -11.26 0.98
CA PHE A 45 -8.19 -11.86 0.20
C PHE A 45 -7.56 -12.94 -0.71
N PRO A 46 -7.63 -14.23 -0.36
CA PRO A 46 -7.06 -15.29 -1.18
C PRO A 46 -7.91 -15.56 -2.42
N GLU A 47 -7.31 -16.22 -3.41
CA GLU A 47 -8.00 -16.82 -4.58
C GLU A 47 -8.72 -15.80 -5.50
N GLN A 48 -8.26 -14.56 -5.53
CA GLN A 48 -8.84 -13.50 -6.35
C GLN A 48 -8.30 -13.51 -7.78
N HIS A 49 -9.20 -13.35 -8.75
CA HIS A 49 -8.90 -13.21 -10.18
C HIS A 49 -9.54 -11.92 -10.68
N LEU A 50 -8.77 -10.84 -10.67
CA LEU A 50 -9.30 -9.50 -10.91
C LEU A 50 -8.71 -8.91 -12.19
N THR A 51 -9.58 -8.27 -12.98
CA THR A 51 -9.13 -7.27 -13.94
C THR A 51 -8.65 -6.01 -13.20
N PRO A 52 -7.81 -5.17 -13.84
CA PRO A 52 -7.40 -3.88 -13.27
C PRO A 52 -8.60 -3.00 -12.86
N ARG A 53 -9.68 -3.02 -13.66
CA ARG A 53 -10.92 -2.28 -13.36
C ARG A 53 -11.61 -2.82 -12.10
N GLN A 54 -11.69 -4.13 -11.93
CA GLN A 54 -12.28 -4.73 -10.72
C GLN A 54 -11.46 -4.43 -9.47
N GLN A 55 -10.12 -4.45 -9.56
CA GLN A 55 -9.27 -4.02 -8.44
C GLN A 55 -9.52 -2.54 -8.07
N ARG A 56 -9.59 -1.67 -9.09
CA ARG A 56 -9.91 -0.24 -8.90
C ARG A 56 -11.27 -0.05 -8.24
N ASP A 57 -12.29 -0.76 -8.73
CA ASP A 57 -13.66 -0.64 -8.21
C ASP A 57 -13.79 -1.18 -6.79
N PHE A 58 -13.07 -2.28 -6.47
CA PHE A 58 -12.95 -2.74 -5.09
C PHE A 58 -12.30 -1.67 -4.21
N ALA A 59 -11.16 -1.10 -4.61
CA ALA A 59 -10.46 -0.07 -3.84
C ALA A 59 -11.33 1.18 -3.58
N ALA A 60 -12.18 1.56 -4.54
CA ALA A 60 -13.10 2.70 -4.41
C ALA A 60 -14.16 2.53 -3.29
N ASN A 61 -14.34 1.32 -2.75
CA ASN A 61 -15.20 1.10 -1.58
C ASN A 61 -14.64 1.73 -0.29
N PHE A 62 -13.36 2.08 -0.25
CA PHE A 62 -12.68 2.61 0.93
C PHE A 62 -12.50 4.14 0.89
N GLY A 63 -12.88 4.79 -0.21
CA GLY A 63 -12.82 6.25 -0.34
C GLY A 63 -12.49 6.71 -1.76
N THR A 64 -12.12 7.99 -1.88
CA THR A 64 -11.61 8.56 -3.14
C THR A 64 -10.22 7.99 -3.42
N LEU A 65 -9.98 7.58 -4.67
CA LEU A 65 -8.70 7.03 -5.09
C LEU A 65 -7.71 8.16 -5.42
N GLU A 66 -6.49 8.03 -4.90
CA GLU A 66 -5.39 8.96 -5.19
C GLU A 66 -4.74 8.62 -6.52
N ILE A 67 -4.48 9.63 -7.34
CA ILE A 67 -3.70 9.50 -8.57
C ILE A 67 -2.24 9.82 -8.25
N ASN A 68 -1.38 8.80 -8.30
CA ASN A 68 0.03 8.97 -7.97
C ASN A 68 0.74 9.85 -9.01
N VAL A 69 1.57 10.79 -8.56
CA VAL A 69 2.32 11.74 -9.41
C VAL A 69 3.38 11.07 -10.31
N ALA A 70 3.73 9.81 -10.06
CA ALA A 70 4.59 9.00 -10.92
C ALA A 70 3.79 8.46 -12.13
N ALA A 71 3.43 9.38 -13.04
CA ALA A 71 2.54 9.12 -14.18
C ALA A 71 2.99 8.00 -15.13
N ASN A 72 4.28 7.67 -15.19
CA ASN A 72 4.82 6.68 -16.14
C ASN A 72 4.47 5.22 -15.79
N ALA A 73 3.93 4.97 -14.59
CA ALA A 73 3.54 3.64 -14.15
C ALA A 73 2.02 3.46 -14.03
N GLN A 74 1.25 4.42 -14.55
CA GLN A 74 -0.21 4.37 -14.58
C GLN A 74 -0.70 3.53 -15.76
N GLU A 75 -1.79 2.80 -15.54
CA GLU A 75 -2.52 2.14 -16.63
C GLU A 75 -3.25 3.19 -17.48
N SER A 76 -3.16 3.10 -18.80
CA SER A 76 -3.54 4.19 -19.73
C SER A 76 -5.00 4.65 -19.62
N ASP A 77 -5.90 3.78 -19.18
CA ASP A 77 -7.34 4.06 -18.99
C ASP A 77 -7.78 4.03 -17.51
N ILE A 78 -6.84 3.83 -16.57
CA ILE A 78 -7.11 3.72 -15.13
C ILE A 78 -5.99 4.44 -14.36
N PRO A 79 -5.99 5.79 -14.34
CA PRO A 79 -4.88 6.59 -13.80
C PRO A 79 -4.63 6.37 -12.30
N GLU A 80 -5.62 5.85 -11.57
CA GLU A 80 -5.48 5.52 -10.14
C GLU A 80 -4.70 4.21 -9.90
N MET A 81 -4.52 3.40 -10.93
CA MET A 81 -3.79 2.14 -10.86
C MET A 81 -2.31 2.37 -11.17
N MET A 82 -1.45 1.80 -10.33
CA MET A 82 -0.01 1.78 -10.54
C MET A 82 0.50 0.34 -10.58
N THR A 83 1.38 0.06 -11.54
CA THR A 83 2.04 -1.24 -11.65
C THR A 83 3.44 -1.19 -11.01
N LEU A 84 3.69 -2.08 -10.05
CA LEU A 84 5.01 -2.34 -9.48
C LEU A 84 5.57 -3.62 -10.09
N SER A 85 6.69 -3.51 -10.81
CA SER A 85 7.26 -4.64 -11.52
C SER A 85 8.73 -4.39 -11.88
N ASN A 86 9.53 -5.44 -11.76
CA ASN A 86 10.91 -5.50 -12.23
C ASN A 86 11.04 -6.18 -13.61
N ILE A 87 9.92 -6.48 -14.26
CA ILE A 87 9.89 -7.12 -15.58
C ILE A 87 10.23 -6.09 -16.64
N ILE A 88 11.14 -6.46 -17.54
CA ILE A 88 11.44 -5.72 -18.76
C ILE A 88 10.91 -6.53 -19.93
N GLU A 89 10.03 -5.93 -20.73
CA GLU A 89 9.46 -6.53 -21.92
C GLU A 89 9.82 -5.68 -23.14
N ASN A 90 10.36 -6.31 -24.19
CA ASN A 90 10.80 -5.63 -25.41
C ASN A 90 11.76 -4.45 -25.15
N GLY A 91 12.64 -4.59 -24.15
CA GLY A 91 13.60 -3.55 -23.74
C GLY A 91 12.99 -2.38 -22.96
N LYS A 92 11.72 -2.44 -22.57
CA LYS A 92 11.03 -1.41 -21.77
C LYS A 92 10.58 -1.98 -20.42
N PRO A 93 10.81 -1.26 -19.31
CA PRO A 93 10.30 -1.68 -18.00
C PRO A 93 8.77 -1.60 -17.98
N ILE A 94 8.14 -2.57 -17.33
CA ILE A 94 6.72 -2.52 -16.98
C ILE A 94 6.61 -1.87 -15.60
N GLY A 95 5.93 -0.73 -15.50
CA GLY A 95 5.70 -0.06 -14.22
C GLY A 95 6.96 0.47 -13.53
N LEU A 96 6.92 0.56 -12.19
CA LEU A 96 8.04 0.99 -11.34
C LEU A 96 8.75 -0.22 -10.73
N SER A 97 10.06 -0.29 -10.89
CA SER A 97 10.89 -1.39 -10.39
C SER A 97 11.33 -1.26 -8.94
N ASP A 98 11.28 -0.05 -8.37
CA ASP A 98 11.85 0.25 -7.06
C ASP A 98 10.90 1.12 -6.21
N ALA A 99 9.87 0.46 -5.66
CA ALA A 99 8.97 1.05 -4.68
C ALA A 99 8.98 0.24 -3.37
N GLY A 100 8.82 0.93 -2.24
CA GLY A 100 8.53 0.32 -0.93
C GLY A 100 9.62 -0.58 -0.34
N GLN A 101 10.90 -0.30 -0.59
CA GLN A 101 12.01 -1.15 -0.14
C GLN A 101 12.39 -0.96 1.36
N ASP A 102 11.96 0.13 1.98
CA ASP A 102 12.20 0.44 3.40
C ASP A 102 10.86 0.47 4.16
N TRP A 103 10.89 0.41 5.51
CA TRP A 103 9.71 0.62 6.34
C TRP A 103 9.10 2.02 6.09
N HIS A 104 7.81 2.06 5.78
CA HIS A 104 7.10 3.31 5.49
C HIS A 104 5.59 3.19 5.76
N THR A 105 4.94 4.35 5.90
CA THR A 105 3.50 4.51 5.71
C THR A 105 3.29 5.32 4.44
N ASP A 106 2.57 4.74 3.48
CA ASP A 106 2.25 5.39 2.22
C ASP A 106 1.58 6.74 2.44
N MET A 107 1.99 7.74 1.65
CA MET A 107 1.43 9.09 1.68
C MET A 107 1.50 9.79 3.05
N SER A 108 2.36 9.33 3.97
CA SER A 108 2.53 9.98 5.29
C SER A 108 3.03 11.43 5.24
N TYR A 109 3.58 11.85 4.10
CA TYR A 109 3.98 13.22 3.81
C TYR A 109 2.83 14.12 3.35
N SER A 110 1.68 13.56 2.97
CA SER A 110 0.54 14.33 2.46
C SER A 110 -0.32 14.87 3.58
N LYS A 111 -0.92 16.05 3.35
CA LYS A 111 -1.84 16.68 4.31
C LYS A 111 -3.02 15.77 4.69
N MET A 112 -3.55 15.02 3.71
CA MET A 112 -4.50 13.94 3.94
C MET A 112 -3.76 12.62 3.68
N ILE A 113 -3.49 11.89 4.76
CA ILE A 113 -2.80 10.60 4.69
C ILE A 113 -3.74 9.57 4.05
N ALA A 114 -3.18 8.66 3.26
CA ALA A 114 -3.94 7.57 2.67
C ALA A 114 -4.61 6.71 3.75
N PHE A 115 -5.90 6.44 3.59
CA PHE A 115 -6.67 5.62 4.52
C PHE A 115 -6.33 4.13 4.38
N SER A 116 -6.16 3.65 3.15
CA SER A 116 -5.91 2.24 2.85
C SER A 116 -5.19 2.07 1.52
N ASN A 117 -4.39 1.01 1.40
CA ASN A 117 -3.75 0.58 0.17
C ASN A 117 -4.29 -0.78 -0.27
N VAL A 118 -4.45 -0.97 -1.58
CA VAL A 118 -4.88 -2.26 -2.18
C VAL A 118 -3.78 -2.76 -3.11
N LEU A 119 -3.10 -3.83 -2.71
CA LEU A 119 -2.07 -4.50 -3.50
C LEU A 119 -2.60 -5.84 -4.02
N TYR A 120 -2.42 -6.10 -5.32
CA TYR A 120 -2.82 -7.35 -5.97
C TYR A 120 -1.62 -8.00 -6.65
N GLY A 121 -1.30 -9.23 -6.25
CA GLY A 121 -0.14 -9.97 -6.77
C GLY A 121 -0.45 -10.64 -8.11
N LEU A 122 0.10 -10.10 -9.21
CA LEU A 122 -0.09 -10.64 -10.57
C LEU A 122 0.91 -11.75 -10.93
N ARG A 123 2.17 -11.57 -10.53
CA ARG A 123 3.28 -12.50 -10.78
C ARG A 123 4.16 -12.50 -9.53
N ILE A 124 4.19 -13.63 -8.83
CA ILE A 124 5.01 -13.78 -7.63
C ILE A 124 6.34 -14.42 -8.04
N PRO A 125 7.49 -13.80 -7.73
CA PRO A 125 8.79 -14.38 -8.06
C PRO A 125 9.02 -15.63 -7.20
N MET A 126 9.33 -16.76 -7.85
CA MET A 126 9.52 -18.06 -7.18
C MET A 126 10.93 -18.60 -7.44
N ARG A 127 11.53 -19.26 -6.45
CA ARG A 127 12.76 -20.03 -6.58
C ARG A 127 12.66 -21.32 -5.78
N HIS A 128 12.91 -22.45 -6.43
CA HIS A 128 12.78 -23.79 -5.82
C HIS A 128 11.41 -24.05 -5.17
N GLY A 129 10.33 -23.50 -5.72
CA GLY A 129 8.97 -23.66 -5.20
C GLY A 129 8.56 -22.65 -4.12
N GLU A 130 9.47 -21.77 -3.68
CA GLU A 130 9.21 -20.79 -2.63
C GLU A 130 9.18 -19.35 -3.17
N PRO A 131 8.33 -18.45 -2.62
CA PRO A 131 8.39 -17.03 -2.93
C PRO A 131 9.73 -16.42 -2.56
N LEU A 132 10.28 -15.57 -3.44
CA LEU A 132 11.58 -14.91 -3.26
C LEU A 132 11.55 -13.68 -2.34
N GLY A 133 10.37 -13.27 -1.89
CA GLY A 133 10.20 -12.11 -1.02
C GLY A 133 8.77 -12.04 -0.48
N CYS A 134 8.56 -11.10 0.44
CA CYS A 134 7.26 -10.83 1.03
C CYS A 134 7.09 -9.33 1.28
N THR A 135 5.85 -8.92 1.52
CA THR A 135 5.54 -7.59 2.09
C THR A 135 5.36 -7.77 3.59
N GLU A 136 6.18 -7.08 4.38
CA GLU A 136 6.11 -7.11 5.83
C GLU A 136 5.24 -5.95 6.35
N PHE A 137 4.54 -6.20 7.44
CA PHE A 137 3.68 -5.21 8.09
C PHE A 137 4.03 -5.12 9.58
N CYS A 138 3.98 -3.91 10.14
CA CYS A 138 4.26 -3.64 11.55
C CYS A 138 3.08 -2.90 12.19
N ASP A 139 2.60 -3.39 13.34
CA ASP A 139 1.56 -2.72 14.12
C ASP A 139 2.19 -1.61 14.96
N MET A 140 2.09 -0.37 14.48
CA MET A 140 2.62 0.80 15.19
C MET A 140 1.86 1.11 16.49
N HIS A 141 0.60 0.66 16.65
CA HIS A 141 -0.10 0.77 17.94
C HIS A 141 0.47 -0.23 18.95
N ALA A 142 0.75 -1.47 18.54
CA ALA A 142 1.43 -2.45 19.39
C ALA A 142 2.84 -1.96 19.76
N ALA A 143 3.62 -1.51 18.79
CA ALA A 143 4.95 -0.95 19.03
C ALA A 143 4.93 0.20 20.05
N TYR A 144 3.96 1.12 19.94
CA TYR A 144 3.82 2.21 20.93
C TYR A 144 3.40 1.70 22.32
N ARG A 145 2.49 0.71 22.40
CA ARG A 145 2.08 0.12 23.69
C ARG A 145 3.24 -0.56 24.39
N ASP A 146 4.15 -1.18 23.66
CA ASP A 146 5.30 -1.91 24.19
C ASP A 146 6.46 -0.99 24.62
N LEU A 147 6.40 0.31 24.30
CA LEU A 147 7.36 1.29 24.82
C LEU A 147 7.28 1.40 26.35
N SER A 148 8.45 1.59 26.97
CA SER A 148 8.57 1.89 28.40
C SER A 148 7.87 3.23 28.74
N PRO A 149 7.43 3.43 29.99
CA PRO A 149 6.81 4.68 30.41
C PRO A 149 7.67 5.91 30.12
N GLU A 150 8.99 5.80 30.30
CA GLU A 150 9.95 6.88 30.07
C GLU A 150 9.99 7.31 28.59
N TRP A 151 9.92 6.36 27.67
CA TRP A 151 9.84 6.67 26.24
C TRP A 151 8.51 7.31 25.85
N LYS A 152 7.39 6.83 26.43
CA LYS A 152 6.08 7.44 26.19
C LYS A 152 6.04 8.89 26.67
N GLU A 153 6.62 9.18 27.83
CA GLU A 153 6.76 10.55 28.35
C GLU A 153 7.64 11.42 27.43
N LYS A 154 8.79 10.91 27.01
CA LYS A 154 9.70 11.65 26.10
C LYS A 154 9.06 12.00 24.76
N LEU A 155 8.20 11.12 24.24
CA LEU A 155 7.50 11.31 22.96
C LEU A 155 6.21 12.15 23.10
N ALA A 156 5.69 12.34 24.31
CA ALA A 156 4.46 13.09 24.53
C ALA A 156 4.56 14.51 23.96
N GLY A 157 3.56 14.89 23.16
CA GLY A 157 3.50 16.20 22.50
C GLY A 157 4.54 16.46 21.40
N LYS A 158 5.37 15.47 21.05
CA LYS A 158 6.30 15.59 19.92
C LYS A 158 5.57 15.43 18.59
N THR A 159 6.12 16.06 17.56
CA THR A 159 5.67 15.93 16.17
C THR A 159 6.83 15.42 15.30
N ALA A 160 6.48 14.76 14.20
CA ALA A 160 7.44 14.31 13.19
C ALA A 160 7.09 14.97 11.85
N LEU A 161 8.12 15.40 11.11
CA LEU A 161 7.98 15.91 9.76
C LEU A 161 8.20 14.79 8.75
N HIS A 162 7.18 14.48 7.96
CA HIS A 162 7.25 13.57 6.82
C HIS A 162 7.31 14.40 5.55
N ASP A 163 8.38 14.23 4.76
CA ASP A 163 8.70 15.13 3.65
C ASP A 163 9.08 14.31 2.41
N PHE A 164 8.22 14.36 1.39
CA PHE A 164 8.43 13.64 0.14
C PHE A 164 9.63 14.16 -0.64
N ALA A 165 9.89 15.46 -0.60
CA ALA A 165 11.03 16.05 -1.31
C ALA A 165 12.34 15.53 -0.72
N LYS A 166 12.45 15.46 0.61
CA LYS A 166 13.63 14.88 1.28
C LYS A 166 13.81 13.39 0.94
N PHE A 167 12.73 12.62 0.95
CA PHE A 167 12.76 11.24 0.50
C PHE A 167 13.22 11.12 -0.96
N TRP A 168 12.66 11.93 -1.85
CA TRP A 168 12.97 11.91 -3.27
C TRP A 168 14.43 12.27 -3.56
N ASP A 169 14.95 13.29 -2.88
CA ASP A 169 16.35 13.69 -3.02
C ASP A 169 17.31 12.61 -2.47
N LYS A 170 16.94 11.89 -1.40
CA LYS A 170 17.67 10.70 -0.92
C LYS A 170 17.64 9.56 -1.94
N MET A 171 16.50 9.30 -2.58
CA MET A 171 16.39 8.28 -3.63
C MET A 171 17.20 8.64 -4.86
N ARG A 172 17.24 9.92 -5.22
CA ARG A 172 18.04 10.43 -6.33
C ARG A 172 19.55 10.29 -6.11
N SER A 173 20.02 10.39 -4.86
CA SER A 173 21.45 10.25 -4.56
C SER A 173 21.94 8.81 -4.50
N GLN A 174 21.05 7.81 -4.62
CA GLN A 174 21.45 6.41 -4.65
C GLN A 174 22.21 6.06 -5.94
N PRO A 175 23.27 5.21 -5.86
CA PRO A 175 23.99 4.75 -7.05
C PRO A 175 23.05 4.12 -8.08
N GLY A 176 23.14 4.56 -9.34
CA GLY A 176 22.33 4.03 -10.44
C GLY A 176 20.91 4.61 -10.55
N SER A 177 20.52 5.57 -9.71
CA SER A 177 19.21 6.23 -9.81
C SER A 177 19.07 7.04 -11.11
N MET A 178 18.00 6.77 -11.86
CA MET A 178 17.60 7.51 -13.06
C MET A 178 16.53 8.59 -12.79
N ARG A 179 16.19 8.82 -11.52
CA ARG A 179 15.13 9.77 -11.12
C ARG A 179 15.51 11.21 -11.42
N LYS A 180 14.62 11.94 -12.12
CA LYS A 180 14.74 13.38 -12.35
C LYS A 180 14.37 14.18 -11.09
N PRO A 181 14.87 15.42 -10.93
CA PRO A 181 14.38 16.31 -9.88
C PRO A 181 12.86 16.51 -9.98
N LEU A 182 12.18 16.64 -8.83
CA LEU A 182 10.77 17.03 -8.82
C LEU A 182 10.61 18.44 -9.40
N THR A 183 9.58 18.64 -10.22
CA THR A 183 9.17 19.96 -10.69
C THR A 183 8.55 20.77 -9.54
N GLU A 184 8.48 22.09 -9.67
CA GLU A 184 7.80 22.95 -8.69
C GLU A 184 6.34 22.53 -8.47
N ALA A 185 5.63 22.21 -9.55
CA ALA A 185 4.26 21.72 -9.49
C ALA A 185 4.15 20.39 -8.70
N GLN A 186 5.09 19.46 -8.89
CA GLN A 186 5.12 18.20 -8.13
C GLN A 186 5.43 18.42 -6.64
N ARG A 187 6.29 19.39 -6.31
CA ARG A 187 6.59 19.76 -4.91
C ARG A 187 5.40 20.42 -4.24
N ALA A 188 4.69 21.31 -4.95
CA ALA A 188 3.52 22.00 -4.41
C ALA A 188 2.29 21.08 -4.23
N ALA A 189 2.23 19.98 -4.97
CA ALA A 189 1.13 19.02 -4.91
C ALA A 189 1.21 18.02 -3.74
N LYS A 190 2.31 18.00 -2.98
CA LYS A 190 2.54 17.06 -1.87
C LYS A 190 2.57 17.79 -0.53
#